data_AF-A0A0Q7FG07-F1
#
_entry.id   AF-A0A0Q7FG07-F1
#
_cell.length_a   1.000
_cell.length_b   1.000
_cell.length_c   1.000
_cell.angle_alpha   90.00
_cell.angle_beta   90.00
_cell.angle_gamma   90.00
#
_symmetry.space_group_name_H-M   'P 1'
#
loop_
_entity.id
_entity.type
_entity.pdbx_description
1 polymer ?
#
loop_
_entity_poly.entity_id
_entity_poly.type
_entity_poly.pdbx_seq_one_letter_code
_entity_poly.pdbx_strand_id
1 'polypeptide(L)'
;MSHSSLMIDALKRQLKVKAVTYAELARRIGLSEASVKRMFAQRSFTLERLEQILDAVGMDFGELVQAASDTPQLIAQLTYAQEQEIIGDMKLLVVAVAALNLIPLEQIVAVYRISEAEAVKYLLRLDKIGFLTLLPNNRVKLLVARTFSWIPNGPIQTWFRGEAYGDFLDARFAGEQEVMKLVSVMLSPRSTKSLLERLRQVADEFSRQHQEDARLPYEQRHSLTFMLAARPWMPAAFKTLMR
;
A
#
# COMPACT_ATOMS: atom_id res chain seq x y z
N MET A 1 13.05 -1.25 -2.29
CA MET A 1 13.36 -2.26 -1.25
C MET A 1 14.60 -3.03 -1.66
N SER A 2 15.50 -3.39 -0.73
CA SER A 2 16.70 -4.19 -1.07
C SER A 2 16.35 -5.68 -1.12
N HIS A 3 16.92 -6.43 -2.08
CA HIS A 3 16.74 -7.89 -2.21
C HIS A 3 17.02 -8.64 -0.90
N SER A 4 17.99 -8.18 -0.10
CA SER A 4 18.33 -8.78 1.20
C SER A 4 17.17 -8.71 2.20
N SER A 5 16.36 -7.65 2.16
CA SER A 5 15.21 -7.51 3.06
C SER A 5 14.09 -8.51 2.75
N LEU A 6 13.88 -8.82 1.46
CA LEU A 6 12.89 -9.81 1.02
C LEU A 6 13.29 -11.23 1.45
N MET A 7 14.57 -11.57 1.35
CA MET A 7 15.10 -12.86 1.81
C MET A 7 14.93 -13.04 3.32
N ILE A 8 15.20 -12.00 4.11
CA ILE A 8 15.03 -12.05 5.58
C ILE A 8 13.55 -12.22 5.95
N ASP A 9 12.65 -11.53 5.25
CA ASP A 9 11.22 -11.68 5.47
C ASP A 9 10.71 -13.08 5.04
N ALA A 10 11.28 -13.65 3.98
CA ALA A 10 11.03 -15.04 3.58
C ALA A 10 11.49 -16.03 4.66
N LEU A 11 12.69 -15.84 5.20
CA LEU A 11 13.24 -16.67 6.27
C LEU A 11 12.34 -16.63 7.52
N LYS A 12 11.84 -15.45 7.92
CA LYS A 12 10.88 -15.31 9.03
C LYS A 12 9.59 -16.09 8.78
N ARG A 13 9.06 -16.06 7.55
CA ARG A 13 7.86 -16.83 7.19
C ARG A 13 8.13 -18.33 7.26
N GLN A 14 9.28 -18.78 6.76
CA GLN A 14 9.64 -20.19 6.76
C GLN A 14 9.81 -20.75 8.18
N LEU A 15 10.42 -19.97 9.09
CA LEU A 15 10.44 -20.30 10.52
C LEU A 15 9.02 -20.50 11.08
N LYS A 16 8.09 -19.62 10.72
CA LYS A 16 6.68 -19.72 11.16
C LYS A 16 5.97 -20.94 10.56
N VAL A 17 6.14 -21.21 9.27
CA VAL A 17 5.54 -22.36 8.56
C VAL A 17 6.05 -23.68 9.17
N LYS A 18 7.35 -23.76 9.48
CA LYS A 18 7.98 -24.92 10.10
C LYS A 18 7.82 -24.97 11.63
N ALA A 19 7.03 -24.07 12.21
CA ALA A 19 6.81 -23.94 13.66
C ALA A 19 8.09 -23.84 14.51
N VAL A 20 9.16 -23.28 13.94
CA VAL A 20 10.44 -23.05 14.63
C VAL A 20 10.40 -21.70 15.34
N THR A 21 10.43 -21.71 16.66
CA THR A 21 10.50 -20.48 17.47
C THR A 21 11.93 -19.93 17.47
N TYR A 22 12.10 -18.65 17.86
CA TYR A 22 13.45 -18.10 18.01
C TYR A 22 14.24 -18.77 19.15
N ALA A 23 13.57 -19.27 20.19
CA ALA A 23 14.21 -20.05 21.25
C ALA A 23 14.75 -21.39 20.72
N GLU A 24 13.94 -22.07 19.90
CA GLU A 24 14.33 -23.31 19.21
C GLU A 24 15.51 -23.06 18.27
N LEU A 25 15.41 -22.04 17.43
CA LEU A 25 16.47 -21.68 16.49
C LEU A 25 17.77 -21.34 17.21
N ALA A 26 17.68 -20.54 18.28
CA ALA A 26 18.82 -20.18 19.12
C ALA A 26 19.56 -21.41 19.64
N ARG A 27 18.83 -22.43 20.11
CA ARG A 27 19.42 -23.70 20.55
C ARG A 27 20.14 -24.43 19.43
N ARG A 28 19.54 -24.48 18.23
CA ARG A 28 20.11 -25.20 17.07
C ARG A 28 21.40 -24.57 16.55
N ILE A 29 21.52 -23.24 16.64
CA ILE A 29 22.69 -22.49 16.12
C ILE A 29 23.66 -22.02 17.20
N GLY A 30 23.49 -22.48 18.45
CA GLY A 30 24.39 -22.16 19.56
C GLY A 30 24.39 -20.69 20.00
N LEU A 31 23.24 -20.00 19.90
CA LEU A 31 23.08 -18.60 20.31
C LEU A 31 22.06 -18.45 21.44
N SER A 32 22.04 -17.26 22.07
CA SER A 32 20.93 -16.89 22.94
C SER A 32 19.72 -16.42 22.12
N GLU A 33 18.50 -16.62 22.64
CA GLU A 33 17.28 -16.13 22.00
C GLU A 33 17.32 -14.59 21.81
N ALA A 34 17.93 -13.87 22.76
CA ALA A 34 18.12 -12.43 22.66
C ALA A 34 19.02 -12.04 21.47
N SER A 35 20.09 -12.79 21.22
CA SER A 35 20.97 -12.58 20.06
C SER A 35 20.24 -12.86 18.75
N VAL A 36 19.44 -13.93 18.68
CA VAL A 36 18.60 -14.25 17.51
C VAL A 36 17.59 -13.13 17.24
N LYS A 37 16.85 -12.70 18.27
CA LYS A 37 15.90 -11.58 18.16
C LYS A 37 16.57 -10.30 17.65
N ARG A 38 17.76 -9.97 18.19
CA ARG A 38 18.54 -8.80 17.76
C ARG A 38 18.94 -8.90 16.30
N MET A 39 19.44 -10.05 15.87
CA MET A 39 19.87 -10.30 14.48
C MET A 39 18.71 -10.14 13.48
N PHE A 40 17.55 -10.74 13.77
CA PHE A 40 16.35 -10.61 12.94
C PHE A 40 15.70 -9.22 12.97
N ALA A 41 15.91 -8.45 14.05
CA ALA A 41 15.46 -7.05 14.15
C ALA A 41 16.37 -6.12 13.35
N GLN A 42 17.69 -6.31 13.44
CA GLN A 42 18.69 -5.52 12.71
C GLN A 42 18.75 -5.86 11.22
N ARG A 43 18.17 -7.00 10.80
CA ARG A 43 18.15 -7.46 9.41
C ARG A 43 19.57 -7.55 8.80
N SER A 44 20.54 -7.93 9.63
CA SER A 44 21.94 -8.06 9.25
C SER A 44 22.45 -9.44 9.65
N PHE A 45 22.98 -10.17 8.68
CA PHE A 45 23.47 -11.53 8.82
C PHE A 45 24.81 -11.63 8.08
N THR A 46 25.76 -12.39 8.63
CA THR A 46 26.86 -12.90 7.82
C THR A 46 26.33 -14.04 6.95
N LEU A 47 26.98 -14.34 5.82
CA LEU A 47 26.57 -15.45 4.95
C LEU A 47 26.62 -16.79 5.69
N GLU A 48 27.70 -17.02 6.45
CA GLU A 48 27.86 -18.19 7.32
C GLU A 48 26.71 -18.31 8.33
N ARG A 49 26.24 -17.19 8.90
CA ARG A 49 25.12 -17.22 9.84
C ARG A 49 23.80 -17.55 9.16
N LEU A 50 23.63 -17.10 7.94
CA LEU A 50 22.46 -17.43 7.12
C LEU A 50 22.44 -18.93 6.80
N GLU A 51 23.56 -19.51 6.39
CA GLU A 51 23.71 -20.96 6.15
C GLU A 51 23.37 -21.76 7.40
N GLN A 52 23.92 -21.42 8.56
CA GLN A 52 23.60 -22.10 9.83
C GLN A 52 22.11 -22.06 10.18
N ILE A 53 21.42 -20.94 9.89
CA ILE A 53 19.99 -20.83 10.13
C ILE A 53 19.21 -21.69 9.14
N LEU A 54 19.61 -21.70 7.87
CA LEU A 54 19.02 -22.51 6.80
C LEU A 54 19.14 -24.01 7.10
N ASP A 55 20.34 -24.46 7.46
CA ASP A 55 20.59 -25.84 7.90
C ASP A 55 19.73 -26.20 9.12
N ALA A 56 19.66 -25.31 10.11
CA ALA A 56 18.86 -25.52 11.32
C ALA A 56 17.36 -25.66 11.05
N VAL A 57 16.85 -25.17 9.92
CA VAL A 57 15.45 -25.31 9.52
C VAL A 57 15.24 -26.31 8.38
N GLY A 58 16.30 -27.02 7.95
CA GLY A 58 16.27 -27.95 6.83
C GLY A 58 15.77 -27.27 5.57
N MET A 59 16.45 -26.19 5.19
CA MET A 59 16.18 -25.42 3.98
C MET A 59 17.51 -25.10 3.31
N ASP A 60 17.57 -25.08 1.98
CA ASP A 60 18.73 -24.61 1.24
C ASP A 60 18.59 -23.15 0.76
N PHE A 61 19.67 -22.60 0.21
CA PHE A 61 19.67 -21.22 -0.27
C PHE A 61 18.75 -21.01 -1.50
N GLY A 62 18.63 -22.02 -2.37
CA GLY A 62 17.74 -21.98 -3.54
C GLY A 62 16.28 -21.96 -3.13
N GLU A 63 15.89 -22.76 -2.14
CA GLU A 63 14.58 -22.76 -1.51
C GLU A 63 14.26 -21.43 -0.82
N LEU A 64 15.26 -20.79 -0.18
CA LEU A 64 15.07 -19.45 0.39
C LEU A 64 14.83 -18.40 -0.70
N VAL A 65 15.58 -18.45 -1.81
CA VAL A 65 15.38 -17.56 -2.95
C VAL A 65 14.00 -17.78 -3.57
N GLN A 66 13.59 -19.04 -3.75
CA GLN A 66 12.26 -19.37 -4.25
C GLN A 66 11.17 -18.88 -3.29
N ALA A 67 11.31 -19.09 -1.98
CA ALA A 67 10.38 -18.60 -0.96
C ALA A 67 10.33 -17.06 -0.84
N ALA A 68 11.40 -16.37 -1.24
CA ALA A 68 11.44 -14.91 -1.34
C ALA A 68 10.69 -14.43 -2.60
N SER A 69 10.79 -15.17 -3.70
CA SER A 69 10.07 -14.93 -4.94
C SER A 69 8.58 -15.29 -4.85
N ASP A 70 8.23 -16.35 -4.10
CA ASP A 70 6.86 -16.84 -3.82
C ASP A 70 6.16 -16.02 -2.73
N THR A 71 6.76 -14.92 -2.27
CA THR A 71 5.98 -13.89 -1.60
C THR A 71 4.90 -13.46 -2.59
N PRO A 72 3.59 -13.47 -2.23
CA PRO A 72 2.61 -12.77 -3.05
C PRO A 72 3.15 -11.35 -3.19
N GLN A 73 3.66 -11.02 -4.39
CA GLN A 73 4.08 -9.67 -4.67
C GLN A 73 2.82 -8.85 -4.47
N LEU A 74 2.83 -8.01 -3.44
CA LEU A 74 1.68 -7.18 -3.19
C LEU A 74 1.36 -6.44 -4.51
N ILE A 75 0.11 -6.48 -4.92
CA ILE A 75 -0.32 -6.00 -6.22
C ILE A 75 -0.04 -4.50 -6.28
N ALA A 76 0.98 -4.09 -7.04
CA ALA A 76 1.36 -2.69 -7.17
C ALA A 76 0.30 -1.87 -7.92
N GLN A 77 -0.48 -2.55 -8.77
CA GLN A 77 -1.53 -1.96 -9.59
C GLN A 77 -2.55 -3.04 -9.97
N LEU A 78 -3.83 -2.69 -9.93
CA LEU A 78 -4.89 -3.59 -10.36
C LEU A 78 -4.88 -3.74 -11.89
N THR A 79 -5.47 -4.83 -12.37
CA THR A 79 -5.82 -5.00 -13.77
C THR A 79 -7.02 -4.12 -14.13
N TYR A 80 -7.16 -3.81 -15.41
CA TYR A 80 -8.28 -3.02 -15.91
C TYR A 80 -9.64 -3.64 -15.55
N ALA A 81 -9.75 -4.97 -15.63
CA ALA A 81 -10.96 -5.71 -15.28
C ALA A 81 -11.30 -5.57 -13.79
N GLN A 82 -10.30 -5.62 -12.90
CA GLN A 82 -10.49 -5.40 -11.47
C GLN A 82 -10.95 -3.97 -11.18
N GLU A 83 -10.34 -2.95 -11.80
CA GLU A 83 -10.79 -1.56 -11.64
C GLU A 83 -12.21 -1.34 -12.17
N GLN A 84 -12.56 -1.94 -13.31
CA GLN A 84 -13.92 -1.91 -13.86
C GLN A 84 -14.92 -2.57 -12.91
N GLU A 85 -14.58 -3.71 -12.32
CA GLU A 85 -15.46 -4.38 -11.37
C GLU A 85 -15.71 -3.51 -10.12
N ILE A 86 -14.65 -2.90 -9.58
CA ILE A 86 -14.75 -2.05 -8.39
C ILE A 86 -15.58 -0.80 -8.69
N ILE A 87 -15.33 -0.12 -9.82
CA ILE A 87 -16.04 1.13 -10.15
C ILE A 87 -17.47 0.89 -10.64
N GLY A 88 -17.81 -0.34 -11.04
CA GLY A 88 -19.17 -0.70 -11.45
C GLY A 88 -20.21 -0.64 -10.32
N ASP A 89 -19.79 -0.55 -9.07
CA ASP A 89 -20.67 -0.40 -7.90
C ASP A 89 -20.03 0.58 -6.89
N MET A 90 -20.67 1.74 -6.67
CA MET A 90 -20.12 2.77 -5.77
C MET A 90 -19.97 2.29 -4.32
N LYS A 91 -20.85 1.40 -3.84
CA LYS A 91 -20.69 0.85 -2.49
C LYS A 91 -19.50 -0.10 -2.43
N LEU A 92 -19.23 -0.85 -3.50
CA LEU A 92 -18.01 -1.67 -3.61
C LEU A 92 -16.74 -0.79 -3.61
N LEU A 93 -16.74 0.31 -4.36
CA LEU A 93 -15.62 1.27 -4.32
C LEU A 93 -15.39 1.81 -2.90
N VAL A 94 -16.46 2.23 -2.20
CA VAL A 94 -16.37 2.71 -0.82
C VAL A 94 -15.76 1.63 0.10
N VAL A 95 -16.23 0.39 0.00
CA VAL A 95 -15.67 -0.72 0.81
C VAL A 95 -14.22 -1.00 0.44
N ALA A 96 -13.84 -0.92 -0.84
CA ALA A 96 -12.45 -1.09 -1.28
C ALA A 96 -11.53 0.01 -0.70
N VAL A 97 -11.96 1.27 -0.76
CA VAL A 97 -11.23 2.42 -0.19
C VAL A 97 -11.17 2.32 1.33
N ALA A 98 -12.25 1.89 1.98
CA ALA A 98 -12.26 1.67 3.43
C ALA A 98 -11.27 0.57 3.83
N ALA A 99 -11.20 -0.53 3.07
CA ALA A 99 -10.23 -1.60 3.29
C ALA A 99 -8.79 -1.11 3.11
N LEU A 100 -8.50 -0.27 2.11
CA LEU A 100 -7.18 0.37 1.93
C LEU A 100 -6.78 1.19 3.15
N ASN A 101 -7.74 1.90 3.75
CA ASN A 101 -7.55 2.72 4.95
C ASN A 101 -7.64 1.92 6.26
N LEU A 102 -7.74 0.59 6.18
CA LEU A 102 -7.86 -0.32 7.32
C LEU A 102 -9.02 0.06 8.26
N ILE A 103 -10.13 0.52 7.68
CA ILE A 103 -11.35 0.85 8.41
C ILE A 103 -12.07 -0.47 8.75
N PRO A 104 -12.39 -0.74 10.04
CA PRO A 104 -13.16 -1.92 10.43
C PRO A 104 -14.56 -1.92 9.81
N LEU A 105 -15.11 -3.11 9.55
CA LEU A 105 -16.43 -3.26 8.91
C LEU A 105 -17.54 -2.56 9.72
N GLU A 106 -17.44 -2.60 11.05
CA GLU A 106 -18.40 -1.97 11.96
C GLU A 106 -18.47 -0.44 11.71
N GLN A 107 -17.32 0.18 11.43
CA GLN A 107 -17.25 1.60 11.10
C GLN A 107 -17.79 1.90 9.71
N ILE A 108 -17.59 0.99 8.74
CA ILE A 108 -18.19 1.13 7.40
C ILE A 108 -19.72 1.16 7.52
N VAL A 109 -20.29 0.23 8.28
CA VAL A 109 -21.75 0.15 8.50
C VAL A 109 -22.27 1.34 9.30
N ALA A 110 -21.49 1.88 10.23
CA ALA A 110 -21.88 3.04 11.01
C ALA A 110 -21.90 4.34 10.20
N VAL A 111 -20.95 4.52 9.28
CA VAL A 111 -20.75 5.77 8.54
C VAL A 111 -21.52 5.81 7.21
N TYR A 112 -21.63 4.67 6.53
CA TYR A 112 -22.22 4.61 5.19
C TYR A 112 -23.58 3.92 5.20
N ARG A 113 -24.41 4.23 4.19
CA ARG A 113 -25.68 3.53 3.92
C ARG A 113 -25.41 2.14 3.30
N ILE A 114 -24.70 1.30 4.04
CA ILE A 114 -24.28 -0.05 3.68
C ILE A 114 -24.61 -0.93 4.88
N SER A 115 -25.53 -1.88 4.70
CA SER A 115 -25.83 -2.87 5.74
C SER A 115 -24.66 -3.82 5.97
N GLU A 116 -24.63 -4.48 7.13
CA GLU A 116 -23.60 -5.48 7.45
C GLU A 116 -23.52 -6.58 6.37
N ALA A 117 -24.68 -7.08 5.92
CA ALA A 117 -24.75 -8.09 4.87
C ALA A 117 -24.18 -7.60 3.53
N GLU A 118 -24.45 -6.34 3.15
CA GLU A 118 -23.86 -5.72 1.97
C GLU A 118 -22.33 -5.56 2.12
N ALA A 119 -21.86 -5.07 3.27
CA ALA A 119 -20.44 -4.90 3.53
C ALA A 119 -19.68 -6.23 3.43
N VAL A 120 -20.19 -7.31 4.05
CA VAL A 120 -19.61 -8.65 3.95
C VAL A 120 -19.65 -9.16 2.50
N LYS A 121 -20.76 -8.97 1.78
CA LYS A 121 -20.84 -9.31 0.36
C LYS A 121 -19.76 -8.60 -0.46
N TYR A 122 -19.51 -7.32 -0.20
CA TYR A 122 -18.45 -6.58 -0.90
C TYR A 122 -17.06 -7.05 -0.53
N LEU A 123 -16.79 -7.36 0.75
CA LEU A 123 -15.52 -7.95 1.15
C LEU A 123 -15.25 -9.30 0.46
N LEU A 124 -16.28 -10.15 0.33
CA LEU A 124 -16.19 -11.41 -0.43
C LEU A 124 -15.91 -11.19 -1.92
N ARG A 125 -16.51 -10.16 -2.52
CA ARG A 125 -16.20 -9.78 -3.91
C ARG A 125 -14.76 -9.31 -4.07
N LEU A 126 -14.29 -8.47 -3.15
CA LEU A 126 -12.90 -7.99 -3.13
C LEU A 126 -11.89 -9.13 -2.92
N ASP A 127 -12.25 -10.12 -2.10
CA ASP A 127 -11.49 -11.35 -1.90
C ASP A 127 -11.39 -12.16 -3.20
N LYS A 128 -12.52 -12.37 -3.87
CA LYS A 128 -12.59 -13.12 -5.15
C LYS A 128 -11.75 -12.50 -6.25
N ILE A 129 -11.69 -11.16 -6.34
CA ILE A 129 -10.86 -10.48 -7.35
C ILE A 129 -9.39 -10.34 -6.91
N GLY A 130 -9.01 -10.86 -5.74
CA GLY A 130 -7.63 -10.80 -5.25
C GLY A 130 -7.18 -9.41 -4.77
N PHE A 131 -8.11 -8.52 -4.43
CA PHE A 131 -7.80 -7.20 -3.87
C PHE A 131 -7.34 -7.30 -2.40
N LEU A 132 -7.99 -8.18 -1.65
CA LEU A 132 -7.69 -8.50 -0.26
C LEU A 132 -7.90 -9.99 -0.01
N THR A 133 -7.55 -10.48 1.17
CA THR A 133 -7.99 -11.75 1.71
C THR A 133 -8.95 -11.52 2.86
N LEU A 134 -10.14 -12.09 2.80
CA LEU A 134 -11.09 -12.06 3.92
C LEU A 134 -10.74 -13.17 4.94
N LEU A 135 -10.57 -12.78 6.20
CA LEU A 135 -10.23 -13.65 7.32
C LEU A 135 -11.43 -13.78 8.28
N PRO A 136 -11.42 -14.78 9.19
CA PRO A 136 -12.47 -14.93 10.20
C PRO A 136 -12.70 -13.65 11.01
N ASN A 137 -13.96 -13.43 11.40
CA ASN A 137 -14.47 -12.22 12.06
C ASN A 137 -14.32 -10.95 11.21
N ASN A 138 -14.56 -11.06 9.90
CA ASN A 138 -14.52 -9.96 8.93
C ASN A 138 -13.20 -9.18 8.90
N ARG A 139 -12.11 -9.80 9.37
CA ARG A 139 -10.78 -9.18 9.33
C ARG A 139 -10.26 -9.23 7.90
N VAL A 140 -9.62 -8.16 7.44
CA VAL A 140 -9.08 -8.08 6.08
C VAL A 140 -7.56 -8.11 6.10
N LYS A 141 -6.97 -8.81 5.13
CA LYS A 141 -5.55 -8.75 4.82
C LYS A 141 -5.40 -8.26 3.40
N LEU A 142 -4.93 -7.03 3.21
CA LEU A 142 -4.72 -6.47 1.86
C LEU A 142 -3.71 -7.30 1.06
N LEU A 143 -4.02 -7.53 -0.21
CA LEU A 143 -3.12 -8.15 -1.19
C LEU A 143 -2.48 -7.11 -2.11
N VAL A 144 -2.96 -5.88 -2.10
CA VAL A 144 -2.39 -4.74 -2.81
C VAL A 144 -1.18 -4.14 -2.08
N ALA A 145 -0.26 -3.57 -2.86
CA ALA A 145 0.96 -2.96 -2.34
C ALA A 145 0.64 -1.74 -1.50
N ARG A 146 1.57 -1.44 -0.60
CA ARG A 146 1.53 -0.22 0.21
C ARG A 146 1.59 1.04 -0.66
N THR A 147 2.38 0.99 -1.73
CA THR A 147 2.49 2.02 -2.78
C THR A 147 1.52 1.77 -3.94
N PHE A 148 0.39 1.11 -3.66
CA PHE A 148 -0.62 0.79 -4.66
C PHE A 148 -1.04 2.05 -5.42
N SER A 149 -1.11 1.93 -6.75
CA SER A 149 -1.60 2.99 -7.61
C SER A 149 -2.68 2.45 -8.55
N TRP A 150 -3.73 3.25 -8.75
CA TRP A 150 -4.68 3.01 -9.83
C TRP A 150 -3.97 3.07 -11.19
N ILE A 151 -4.53 2.40 -12.18
CA ILE A 151 -4.05 2.40 -13.56
C ILE A 151 -4.10 3.84 -14.10
N PRO A 152 -2.97 4.36 -14.64
CA PRO A 152 -3.00 5.61 -15.37
C PRO A 152 -4.00 5.57 -16.53
N ASN A 153 -4.94 6.51 -16.52
CA ASN A 153 -6.12 6.58 -17.39
C ASN A 153 -7.01 5.33 -17.35
N GLY A 154 -6.97 4.58 -16.24
CA GLY A 154 -7.84 3.46 -15.97
C GLY A 154 -9.28 3.87 -15.64
N PRO A 155 -10.16 2.87 -15.40
CA PRO A 155 -11.57 3.08 -15.06
C PRO A 155 -11.76 4.01 -13.87
N ILE A 156 -11.04 3.76 -12.78
CA ILE A 156 -11.22 4.54 -11.53
C ILE A 156 -10.70 5.96 -11.72
N GLN A 157 -9.52 6.15 -12.33
CA GLN A 157 -9.00 7.49 -12.59
C GLN A 157 -9.89 8.27 -13.57
N THR A 158 -10.48 7.61 -14.56
CA THR A 158 -11.39 8.25 -15.52
C THR A 158 -12.68 8.70 -14.87
N TRP A 159 -13.27 7.86 -14.02
CA TRP A 159 -14.42 8.25 -13.21
C TRP A 159 -14.07 9.41 -12.28
N PHE A 160 -12.94 9.33 -11.56
CA PHE A 160 -12.48 10.41 -10.67
C PHE A 160 -12.33 11.72 -11.44
N ARG A 161 -11.80 11.68 -12.67
CA ARG A 161 -11.68 12.86 -13.57
C ARG A 161 -13.01 13.49 -13.97
N GLY A 162 -14.04 12.67 -14.20
CA GLY A 162 -15.35 13.16 -14.62
C GLY A 162 -16.16 13.73 -13.44
N GLU A 163 -16.22 12.98 -12.34
CA GLU A 163 -17.15 13.26 -11.25
C GLU A 163 -16.46 13.95 -10.06
N ALA A 164 -15.26 13.50 -9.68
CA ALA A 164 -14.63 13.90 -8.42
C ALA A 164 -13.65 15.07 -8.54
N TYR A 165 -13.05 15.33 -9.72
CA TYR A 165 -12.15 16.46 -9.90
C TYR A 165 -12.86 17.80 -9.75
N GLY A 166 -14.11 17.90 -10.24
CA GLY A 166 -14.94 19.08 -10.08
C GLY A 166 -15.23 19.34 -8.60
N ASP A 167 -15.83 18.36 -7.93
CA ASP A 167 -16.16 18.44 -6.49
C ASP A 167 -14.94 18.75 -5.61
N PHE A 168 -13.82 18.05 -5.80
CA PHE A 168 -12.61 18.25 -5.01
C PHE A 168 -11.95 19.62 -5.22
N LEU A 169 -11.91 20.13 -6.46
CA LEU A 169 -11.24 21.40 -6.78
C LEU A 169 -12.16 22.63 -6.65
N ASP A 170 -13.48 22.44 -6.62
CA ASP A 170 -14.46 23.51 -6.36
C ASP A 170 -14.58 23.84 -4.84
N ALA A 171 -13.89 23.08 -3.99
CA ALA A 171 -13.77 23.40 -2.57
C ALA A 171 -13.08 24.76 -2.34
N ARG A 172 -13.44 25.45 -1.25
CA ARG A 172 -12.87 26.76 -0.90
C ARG A 172 -11.45 26.69 -0.34
N PHE A 173 -10.97 25.50 0.06
CA PHE A 173 -9.67 25.29 0.71
C PHE A 173 -9.39 26.26 1.86
N ALA A 174 -10.37 26.45 2.75
CA ALA A 174 -10.33 27.43 3.84
C ALA A 174 -10.21 26.80 5.24
N GLY A 175 -10.23 25.46 5.34
CA GLY A 175 -10.02 24.73 6.59
C GLY A 175 -8.57 24.76 7.06
N GLU A 176 -8.33 24.51 8.36
CA GLU A 176 -6.99 24.53 8.97
C GLU A 176 -6.02 23.50 8.36
N GLN A 177 -6.55 22.43 7.77
CA GLN A 177 -5.79 21.35 7.13
C GLN A 177 -5.90 21.38 5.59
N GLU A 178 -6.43 22.47 5.03
CA GLU A 178 -6.65 22.60 3.60
C GLU A 178 -5.62 23.53 2.96
N VAL A 179 -5.14 23.18 1.78
CA VAL A 179 -4.22 24.04 1.03
C VAL A 179 -4.40 23.82 -0.48
N MET A 180 -4.57 24.92 -1.21
CA MET A 180 -4.52 24.93 -2.67
C MET A 180 -3.46 25.93 -3.13
N LYS A 181 -2.47 25.45 -3.91
CA LYS A 181 -1.43 26.29 -4.50
C LYS A 181 -1.25 25.96 -5.97
N LEU A 182 -1.41 26.97 -6.82
CA LEU A 182 -1.05 26.91 -8.24
C LEU A 182 0.35 27.52 -8.42
N VAL A 183 1.31 26.72 -8.90
CA VAL A 183 2.70 27.15 -9.11
C VAL A 183 3.04 27.01 -10.59
N SER A 184 3.40 28.12 -11.23
CA SER A 184 3.84 28.15 -12.64
C SER A 184 5.32 28.48 -12.70
N VAL A 185 6.13 27.57 -13.24
CA VAL A 185 7.59 27.70 -13.32
C VAL A 185 8.10 27.23 -14.68
N MET A 186 9.19 27.83 -15.16
CA MET A 186 9.96 27.34 -16.30
C MET A 186 11.19 26.62 -15.76
N LEU A 187 11.28 25.31 -16.01
CA LEU A 187 12.33 24.46 -15.50
C LEU A 187 13.12 23.81 -16.63
N SER A 188 14.43 23.66 -16.43
CA SER A 188 15.25 22.81 -17.30
C SER A 188 14.79 21.35 -17.23
N PRO A 189 15.06 20.49 -18.24
CA PRO A 189 14.72 19.07 -18.20
C PRO A 189 15.24 18.36 -16.93
N ARG A 190 16.44 18.72 -16.47
CA ARG A 190 17.03 18.20 -15.22
C ARG A 190 16.18 18.58 -14.00
N SER A 191 15.83 19.86 -13.88
CA SER A 191 15.00 20.35 -12.77
C SER A 191 13.58 19.77 -12.81
N THR A 192 13.01 19.60 -14.00
CA THR A 192 11.71 18.94 -14.20
C THR A 192 11.76 17.49 -13.72
N LYS A 193 12.78 16.72 -14.08
CA LYS A 193 12.96 15.34 -13.60
C LYS A 193 13.06 15.30 -12.07
N SER A 194 13.85 16.18 -11.49
CA SER A 194 14.01 16.28 -10.02
C SER A 194 12.70 16.63 -9.31
N LEU A 195 11.90 17.56 -9.87
CA LEU A 195 10.57 17.89 -9.34
C LEU A 195 9.64 16.66 -9.37
N LEU A 196 9.57 15.95 -10.51
CA LEU A 196 8.72 14.77 -10.65
C LEU A 196 9.13 13.64 -9.68
N GLU A 197 10.43 13.43 -9.47
CA GLU A 197 10.93 12.48 -8.48
C GLU A 197 10.53 12.89 -7.05
N ARG A 198 10.64 14.19 -6.71
CA ARG A 198 10.24 14.69 -5.39
C ARG A 198 8.75 14.52 -5.13
N LEU A 199 7.89 14.76 -6.13
CA LEU A 199 6.45 14.54 -5.99
C LEU A 199 6.12 13.06 -5.72
N ARG A 200 6.80 12.12 -6.41
CA ARG A 200 6.65 10.68 -6.12
C ARG A 200 7.09 10.35 -4.69
N GLN A 201 8.23 10.90 -4.26
CA GLN A 201 8.74 10.69 -2.92
C GLN A 201 7.77 11.17 -1.83
N VAL A 202 7.11 12.32 -2.03
CA VAL A 202 6.08 12.84 -1.10
C VAL A 202 4.90 11.87 -1.00
N ALA A 203 4.40 11.35 -2.14
CA ALA A 203 3.33 10.36 -2.13
C ALA A 203 3.73 9.08 -1.38
N ASP A 204 4.93 8.56 -1.64
CA ASP A 204 5.46 7.36 -0.98
C ASP A 204 5.65 7.56 0.53
N GLU A 205 6.11 8.73 0.94
CA GLU A 205 6.34 9.10 2.35
C GLU A 205 5.04 9.09 3.15
N PHE A 206 3.98 9.74 2.66
CA PHE A 206 2.71 9.80 3.38
C PHE A 206 1.93 8.48 3.31
N SER A 207 2.10 7.67 2.26
CA SER A 207 1.59 6.29 2.27
C SER A 207 2.23 5.46 3.39
N ARG A 208 3.53 5.63 3.64
CA ARG A 208 4.21 4.98 4.77
C ARG A 208 3.70 5.52 6.11
N GLN A 209 3.58 6.84 6.26
CA GLN A 209 3.08 7.46 7.49
C GLN A 209 1.67 6.99 7.85
N HIS A 210 0.76 6.94 6.87
CA HIS A 210 -0.60 6.43 7.04
C HIS A 210 -0.63 5.03 7.69
N GLN A 211 0.33 4.16 7.36
CA GLN A 211 0.41 2.82 7.93
C GLN A 211 0.95 2.79 9.35
N GLU A 212 1.82 3.73 9.70
CA GLU A 212 2.30 3.89 11.07
C GLU A 212 1.14 4.36 11.95
N ASP A 213 0.37 5.33 11.44
CA ASP A 213 -0.81 5.89 12.12
C ASP A 213 -1.97 4.90 12.19
N ALA A 214 -2.06 3.91 11.30
CA ALA A 214 -3.10 2.88 11.33
C ALA A 214 -3.14 2.04 12.63
N ARG A 215 -2.10 2.13 13.47
CA ARG A 215 -2.07 1.53 14.81
C ARG A 215 -2.80 2.36 15.87
N LEU A 216 -3.07 3.63 15.58
CA LEU A 216 -3.78 4.54 16.46
C LEU A 216 -5.29 4.23 16.44
N PRO A 217 -6.02 4.58 17.53
CA PRO A 217 -7.48 4.56 17.54
C PRO A 217 -8.06 5.32 16.33
N TYR A 218 -9.23 4.88 15.84
CA TYR A 218 -9.87 5.49 14.67
C TYR A 218 -10.17 6.98 14.89
N GLU A 219 -10.55 7.34 16.10
CA GLU A 219 -10.92 8.69 16.53
C GLU A 219 -9.73 9.67 16.56
N GLN A 220 -8.49 9.15 16.55
CA GLN A 220 -7.27 9.96 16.53
C GLN A 220 -6.72 10.13 15.11
N ARG A 221 -7.46 9.69 14.08
CA ARG A 221 -7.05 9.73 12.69
C ARG A 221 -8.04 10.59 11.89
N HIS A 222 -7.51 11.34 10.95
CA HIS A 222 -8.31 12.12 10.01
C HIS A 222 -8.13 11.57 8.60
N SER A 223 -9.22 11.50 7.84
CA SER A 223 -9.14 11.19 6.41
C SER A 223 -8.58 12.40 5.69
N LEU A 224 -7.43 12.22 5.03
CA LEU A 224 -6.80 13.26 4.21
C LEU A 224 -6.60 12.72 2.81
N THR A 225 -7.12 13.43 1.81
CA THR A 225 -6.87 13.16 0.40
C THR A 225 -6.05 14.31 -0.17
N PHE A 226 -4.91 14.00 -0.79
CA PHE A 226 -4.09 14.99 -1.48
C PHE A 226 -3.78 14.54 -2.90
N MET A 227 -3.70 15.52 -3.80
CA MET A 227 -3.39 15.30 -5.22
C MET A 227 -2.10 16.04 -5.58
N LEU A 228 -1.14 15.29 -6.13
CA LEU A 228 0.08 15.84 -6.69
C LEU A 228 0.02 15.75 -8.21
N ALA A 229 0.11 16.89 -8.88
CA ALA A 229 0.11 16.94 -10.34
C ALA A 229 1.13 17.96 -10.84
N ALA A 230 1.90 17.54 -11.84
CA ALA A 230 2.79 18.44 -12.58
C ALA A 230 2.79 18.03 -14.05
N ARG A 231 2.57 19.01 -14.93
CA ARG A 231 2.67 18.85 -16.38
C ARG A 231 2.97 20.20 -17.02
N PRO A 232 3.58 20.22 -18.21
CA PRO A 232 3.45 21.36 -19.09
C PRO A 232 1.97 21.68 -19.29
N TRP A 233 1.58 22.89 -18.97
CA TRP A 233 0.21 23.34 -19.06
C TRP A 233 0.14 24.80 -19.46
N MET A 234 -0.88 25.08 -20.28
CA MET A 234 -1.27 26.41 -20.65
C MET A 234 -2.80 26.39 -20.75
N PRO A 235 -3.51 27.32 -20.06
CA PRO A 235 -4.95 27.46 -20.20
C PRO A 235 -5.36 27.56 -21.67
N ALA A 236 -6.48 26.93 -22.04
CA ALA A 236 -6.95 26.95 -23.43
C ALA A 236 -7.15 28.37 -23.96
N ALA A 237 -7.69 29.27 -23.13
CA ALA A 237 -7.84 30.69 -23.43
C ALA A 237 -6.51 31.43 -23.66
N PHE A 238 -5.38 30.92 -23.15
CA PHE A 238 -4.07 31.52 -23.41
C PHE A 238 -3.48 30.98 -24.71
N LYS A 239 -3.76 29.71 -25.04
CA LYS A 239 -3.35 29.10 -26.32
C LYS A 239 -3.94 29.84 -27.52
N THR A 240 -5.17 30.35 -27.42
CA THR A 240 -5.80 31.16 -28.48
C THR A 240 -5.10 32.49 -28.72
N LEU A 241 -4.24 32.94 -27.79
CA LEU A 241 -3.45 34.17 -27.90
C LEU A 241 -2.03 33.91 -28.42
N MET A 242 -1.63 32.64 -28.62
CA MET A 242 -0.34 32.30 -29.19
C MET A 242 -0.30 32.66 -30.67
N ARG A 243 0.85 33.17 -31.12
CA ARG A 243 1.14 33.46 -32.54
C ARG A 243 1.72 32.24 -33.23
#